data_AF-A0A968HTI3-F1
#
_entry.id   AF-A0A968HTI3-F1
#
_cell.length_a   1.000
_cell.length_b   1.000
_cell.length_c   1.000
_cell.angle_alpha   90.00
_cell.angle_beta   90.00
_cell.angle_gamma   90.00
#
_symmetry.space_group_name_H-M   'P 1'
#
loop_
_entity.id
_entity.type
_entity.pdbx_description
1 polymer ?
#
loop_
_entity_poly.entity_id
_entity_poly.type
_entity_poly.pdbx_seq_one_letter_code
_entity_poly.pdbx_strand_id
1 'polypeptide(L)'
;MASRRPHSSYSDSPMYEQFLLFPERAEFLGDDRFHSYRVSLEHWKALASTFREAFETVYVRGSARVLLVHGGQGHGKSLFVQTLEKDFKASARAIDVDPDNLWHSLAGGSPPSIETIRRATDTTALKRVSPRTGWLADERIFAEKDTHAVRIFLFDDAHKDPFVREWAELSQGEYARLKAENHRNIALESVAERIVEDCRGDFRRAIFVLLSNDPNYLDDLEAQLARSHDGLALRVELPLPAPALKEEIVRTNTNLLNPRSYWFCLDQGGPEEKRDAYSTLKGDRGFLDSFHAISRALAAQHRAKRAGRPANKNLLTLVTLGTSPEEVAAFLEDHEMAPDESSPGTHVGVWMFRNRWASSLNLEPGGDHSRRASLVESEFSLRWVALDMTATWLVCEAPDDDQLAAKIVDTLRSAPRIGDSKATKSRHKDGVDQVNGDLSLLAADPRVIAFQNTFVSRGQQRSQIYEPPISRRLGRPLSTGLRVRSALKPDIILEEYEPCAVTSAETPEGIDQAIRRGCHVIELTAHLQADMRGLDGYLGDKVRVYAELLESV
;
A
#
# COMPACT_ATOMS: atom_id res chain seq x y z
N MET A 1 -25.60 23.04 -41.19
CA MET A 1 -24.72 21.87 -41.02
C MET A 1 -24.08 21.97 -39.65
N ALA A 2 -24.60 21.21 -38.67
CA ALA A 2 -24.23 21.33 -37.27
C ALA A 2 -23.01 20.46 -36.94
N SER A 3 -22.02 21.06 -36.27
CA SER A 3 -20.79 20.41 -35.83
C SER A 3 -21.09 19.37 -34.75
N ARG A 4 -20.74 18.10 -35.00
CA ARG A 4 -20.72 17.06 -33.96
C ARG A 4 -19.60 17.38 -32.97
N ARG A 5 -19.97 17.57 -31.70
CA ARG A 5 -19.05 17.59 -30.56
C ARG A 5 -18.38 16.21 -30.45
N PRO A 6 -17.11 16.11 -30.04
CA PRO A 6 -16.51 14.81 -29.77
C PRO A 6 -17.23 14.17 -28.58
N HIS A 7 -17.70 12.94 -28.78
CA HIS A 7 -18.22 12.12 -27.71
C HIS A 7 -17.10 11.85 -26.70
N SER A 8 -17.34 12.25 -25.46
CA SER A 8 -16.59 11.83 -24.30
C SER A 8 -16.71 10.31 -24.16
N SER A 9 -15.63 9.60 -24.41
CA SER A 9 -15.47 8.18 -24.10
C SER A 9 -15.37 7.98 -22.58
N TYR A 10 -16.51 8.07 -21.89
CA TYR A 10 -16.60 7.44 -20.58
C TYR A 10 -16.80 5.94 -20.81
N SER A 11 -15.85 5.17 -20.30
CA SER A 11 -15.67 3.74 -20.47
C SER A 11 -16.88 2.93 -20.02
N ASP A 12 -17.23 1.91 -20.80
CA ASP A 12 -17.80 0.66 -20.31
C ASP A 12 -16.75 -0.01 -19.42
N SER A 13 -16.57 0.50 -18.19
CA SER A 13 -15.81 -0.22 -17.17
C SER A 13 -16.69 -1.35 -16.65
N PRO A 14 -16.21 -2.61 -16.60
CA PRO A 14 -16.97 -3.72 -16.05
C PRO A 14 -17.43 -3.38 -14.62
N MET A 15 -18.63 -3.85 -14.23
CA MET A 15 -19.26 -3.52 -12.94
C MET A 15 -18.35 -3.72 -11.70
N TYR A 16 -17.32 -4.56 -11.81
CA TYR A 16 -16.36 -4.87 -10.76
C TYR A 16 -15.28 -3.79 -10.54
N GLU A 17 -15.05 -2.85 -11.48
CA GLU A 17 -14.11 -1.73 -11.28
C GLU A 17 -14.67 -0.64 -10.34
N GLN A 18 -15.92 -0.78 -9.89
CA GLN A 18 -16.63 0.23 -9.09
C GLN A 18 -16.48 0.04 -7.58
N PHE A 19 -15.92 -1.09 -7.14
CA PHE A 19 -15.76 -1.41 -5.72
C PHE A 19 -14.31 -1.79 -5.43
N LEU A 20 -13.83 -1.34 -4.27
CA LEU A 20 -12.52 -1.77 -3.79
C LEU A 20 -12.61 -3.19 -3.25
N LEU A 21 -11.66 -4.01 -3.65
CA LEU A 21 -11.36 -5.29 -3.06
C LEU A 21 -10.63 -5.06 -1.73
N PHE A 22 -11.25 -5.50 -0.64
CA PHE A 22 -10.65 -5.60 0.69
C PHE A 22 -11.36 -6.72 1.48
N PRO A 23 -10.68 -7.37 2.44
CA PRO A 23 -11.29 -8.44 3.22
C PRO A 23 -12.31 -7.87 4.21
N GLU A 24 -13.60 -8.19 4.03
CA GLU A 24 -14.65 -7.78 4.97
C GLU A 24 -14.48 -8.39 6.35
N ARG A 25 -13.81 -9.55 6.42
CA ARG A 25 -13.46 -10.24 7.65
C ARG A 25 -12.09 -10.89 7.53
N ALA A 26 -11.41 -11.06 8.67
CA ALA A 26 -10.08 -11.65 8.71
C ALA A 26 -10.05 -13.06 8.11
N GLU A 27 -11.11 -13.87 8.29
CA GLU A 27 -11.18 -15.24 7.76
C GLU A 27 -11.02 -15.33 6.24
N PHE A 28 -11.33 -14.26 5.50
CA PHE A 28 -11.17 -14.24 4.05
C PHE A 28 -9.73 -14.05 3.60
N LEU A 29 -8.78 -13.71 4.48
CA LEU A 29 -7.38 -13.56 4.10
C LEU A 29 -6.73 -14.86 3.59
N GLY A 30 -7.37 -16.01 3.81
CA GLY A 30 -6.98 -17.28 3.20
C GLY A 30 -7.41 -17.44 1.74
N ASP A 31 -8.29 -16.57 1.22
CA ASP A 31 -8.73 -16.62 -0.17
C ASP A 31 -7.59 -16.13 -1.10
N ASP A 32 -7.43 -16.78 -2.26
CA ASP A 32 -6.41 -16.43 -3.26
C ASP A 32 -6.45 -14.94 -3.64
N ARG A 33 -7.65 -14.34 -3.73
CA ARG A 33 -7.83 -12.92 -4.09
C ARG A 33 -7.21 -11.92 -3.09
N PHE A 34 -6.83 -12.36 -1.89
CA PHE A 34 -6.21 -11.51 -0.86
C PHE A 34 -4.76 -11.91 -0.56
N HIS A 35 -4.11 -12.73 -1.40
CA HIS A 35 -2.73 -13.18 -1.20
C HIS A 35 -1.72 -12.02 -1.06
N SER A 36 -2.01 -10.87 -1.67
CA SER A 36 -1.17 -9.68 -1.64
C SER A 36 -1.39 -8.79 -0.42
N TYR A 37 -2.43 -9.04 0.40
CA TYR A 37 -2.68 -8.24 1.61
C TYR A 37 -1.49 -8.30 2.57
N ARG A 38 -1.19 -7.17 3.21
CA ARG A 38 -0.08 -7.00 4.15
C ARG A 38 -0.60 -6.57 5.51
N VAL A 39 -0.19 -7.29 6.55
CA VAL A 39 -0.50 -7.01 7.95
C VAL A 39 0.66 -6.25 8.57
N SER A 40 0.42 -5.04 9.08
CA SER A 40 1.44 -4.29 9.83
C SER A 40 1.42 -4.69 11.29
N LEU A 41 2.57 -5.13 11.82
CA LEU A 41 2.73 -5.51 13.22
C LEU A 41 2.98 -4.33 14.16
N GLU A 42 3.25 -3.14 13.62
CA GLU A 42 3.79 -2.02 14.39
C GLU A 42 2.88 -1.58 15.54
N HIS A 43 1.58 -1.49 15.28
CA HIS A 43 0.60 -1.10 16.30
C HIS A 43 0.37 -2.17 17.38
N TRP A 44 0.81 -3.41 17.15
CA TRP A 44 0.74 -4.48 18.16
C TRP A 44 2.00 -4.59 19.03
N LYS A 45 3.00 -3.71 18.86
CA LYS A 45 4.23 -3.70 19.68
C LYS A 45 3.95 -3.63 21.19
N ALA A 46 2.93 -2.87 21.62
CA ALA A 46 2.55 -2.79 23.03
C ALA A 46 2.01 -4.13 23.57
N LEU A 47 1.08 -4.75 22.83
CA LEU A 47 0.58 -6.09 23.14
C LEU A 47 1.70 -7.14 23.15
N ALA A 48 2.68 -7.00 22.24
CA ALA A 48 3.82 -7.88 22.16
C ALA A 48 4.69 -7.85 23.43
N SER A 49 4.85 -6.68 24.04
CA SER A 49 5.59 -6.54 25.30
C SER A 49 4.91 -7.29 26.44
N THR A 50 3.60 -7.09 26.65
CA THR A 50 2.85 -7.76 27.72
C THR A 50 2.77 -9.27 27.49
N PHE A 51 2.59 -9.69 26.24
CA PHE A 51 2.59 -11.10 25.88
C PHE A 51 3.94 -11.76 26.22
N ARG A 52 5.05 -11.09 25.89
CA ARG A 52 6.40 -11.61 26.17
C ARG A 52 6.63 -11.80 27.67
N GLU A 53 6.23 -10.84 28.49
CA GLU A 53 6.33 -10.96 29.95
C GLU A 53 5.53 -12.17 30.47
N ALA A 54 4.31 -12.35 29.98
CA ALA A 54 3.49 -13.52 30.31
C ALA A 54 4.17 -14.82 29.84
N PHE A 55 4.71 -14.83 28.63
CA PHE A 55 5.42 -15.98 28.05
C PHE A 55 6.64 -16.38 28.87
N GLU A 56 7.52 -15.44 29.18
CA GLU A 56 8.71 -15.68 30.00
C GLU A 56 8.35 -16.17 31.39
N THR A 57 7.31 -15.60 32.01
CA THR A 57 6.83 -16.02 33.33
C THR A 57 6.37 -17.47 33.31
N VAL A 58 5.54 -17.84 32.33
CA VAL A 58 5.03 -19.21 32.18
C VAL A 58 6.16 -20.19 31.87
N TYR A 59 7.07 -19.82 30.95
CA TYR A 59 8.21 -20.63 30.56
C TYR A 59 9.15 -20.94 31.73
N VAL A 60 9.50 -19.92 32.52
CA VAL A 60 10.47 -20.06 33.62
C VAL A 60 9.85 -20.66 34.88
N ARG A 61 8.63 -20.24 35.24
CA ARG A 61 8.01 -20.61 36.53
C ARG A 61 7.04 -21.78 36.43
N GLY A 62 6.64 -22.16 35.23
CA GLY A 62 5.62 -23.18 34.99
C GLY A 62 4.22 -22.80 35.50
N SER A 63 4.00 -21.52 35.81
CA SER A 63 2.69 -20.98 36.22
C SER A 63 1.75 -20.80 35.04
N ALA A 64 0.52 -20.33 35.28
CA ALA A 64 -0.40 -19.92 34.23
C ALA A 64 -0.57 -18.40 34.20
N ARG A 65 -1.04 -17.87 33.06
CA ARG A 65 -1.37 -16.47 32.84
C ARG A 65 -2.64 -16.32 32.01
N VAL A 66 -3.41 -15.27 32.28
CA VAL A 66 -4.59 -14.90 31.49
C VAL A 66 -4.38 -13.49 30.94
N LEU A 67 -4.42 -13.35 29.61
CA LEU A 67 -4.38 -12.06 28.92
C LEU A 67 -5.80 -11.70 28.50
N LEU A 68 -6.35 -10.64 29.08
CA LEU A 68 -7.68 -10.11 28.80
C LEU A 68 -7.57 -8.97 27.80
N VAL A 69 -7.68 -9.30 26.50
CA VAL A 69 -7.42 -8.39 25.39
C VAL A 69 -8.72 -7.77 24.89
N HIS A 70 -8.89 -6.47 25.14
CA HIS A 70 -10.01 -5.70 24.60
C HIS A 70 -9.64 -5.06 23.27
N GLY A 71 -10.56 -5.06 22.32
CA GLY A 71 -10.50 -4.12 21.20
C GLY A 71 -11.89 -3.89 20.66
N GLY A 72 -12.18 -2.67 20.21
CA GLY A 72 -13.42 -2.34 19.52
C GLY A 72 -13.65 -3.19 18.27
N GLN A 73 -14.85 -3.06 17.69
CA GLN A 73 -15.13 -3.68 16.40
C GLN A 73 -14.18 -3.12 15.34
N GLY A 74 -13.56 -3.99 14.53
CA GLY A 74 -12.63 -3.56 13.47
C GLY A 74 -11.22 -3.18 13.93
N HIS A 75 -10.85 -3.41 15.20
CA HIS A 75 -9.48 -3.21 15.72
C HIS A 75 -8.51 -4.35 15.35
N GLY A 76 -8.96 -5.39 14.63
CA GLY A 76 -8.09 -6.48 14.18
C GLY A 76 -7.89 -7.63 15.18
N LYS A 77 -8.80 -7.86 16.14
CA LYS A 77 -8.73 -9.00 17.09
C LYS A 77 -8.62 -10.36 16.38
N SER A 78 -9.57 -10.67 15.50
CA SER A 78 -9.55 -11.92 14.72
C SER A 78 -8.35 -12.00 13.78
N LEU A 79 -7.88 -10.86 13.27
CA LEU A 79 -6.67 -10.77 12.46
C LEU A 79 -5.43 -11.14 13.27
N PHE A 80 -5.28 -10.59 14.48
CA PHE A 80 -4.20 -10.92 15.41
C PHE A 80 -4.13 -12.42 15.69
N VAL A 81 -5.26 -13.05 16.01
CA VAL A 81 -5.32 -14.50 16.30
C VAL A 81 -4.88 -15.32 15.08
N GLN A 82 -5.37 -14.98 13.90
CA GLN A 82 -5.03 -15.71 12.66
C GLN A 82 -3.57 -15.50 12.26
N THR A 83 -3.06 -14.28 12.35
CA THR A 83 -1.65 -13.95 12.07
C THR A 83 -0.75 -14.71 13.04
N LEU A 84 -1.05 -14.70 14.34
CA LEU A 84 -0.26 -15.42 15.33
C LEU A 84 -0.22 -16.94 15.06
N GLU A 85 -1.38 -17.54 14.78
CA GLU A 85 -1.45 -18.98 14.45
C GLU A 85 -0.68 -19.32 13.17
N LYS A 86 -0.81 -18.50 12.13
CA LYS A 86 -0.11 -18.68 10.84
C LYS A 86 1.40 -18.56 11.04
N ASP A 87 1.84 -17.53 11.74
CA ASP A 87 3.26 -17.21 11.92
C ASP A 87 3.94 -18.22 12.82
N PHE A 88 3.26 -18.70 13.87
CA PHE A 88 3.74 -19.83 14.67
C PHE A 88 3.95 -21.09 13.81
N LYS A 89 2.97 -21.45 12.96
CA LYS A 89 3.08 -22.62 12.05
C LYS A 89 4.17 -22.43 10.99
N ALA A 90 4.37 -21.21 10.50
CA ALA A 90 5.45 -20.90 9.56
C ALA A 90 6.83 -21.09 10.22
N SER A 91 6.99 -20.57 11.44
CA SER A 91 8.23 -20.68 12.23
C SER A 91 8.57 -22.14 12.57
N ALA A 92 7.56 -22.98 12.79
CA ALA A 92 7.75 -24.41 13.02
C ALA A 92 8.20 -25.18 11.76
N ARG A 93 7.96 -24.64 10.55
CA ARG A 93 8.37 -25.24 9.27
C ARG A 93 9.74 -24.76 8.82
N ALA A 94 10.04 -23.48 9.02
CA ALA A 94 11.29 -22.86 8.64
C ALA A 94 11.69 -21.84 9.71
N ILE A 95 12.90 -22.00 10.24
CA ILE A 95 13.42 -21.13 11.31
C ILE A 95 14.34 -20.10 10.65
N ASP A 96 13.81 -18.90 10.47
CA ASP A 96 14.54 -17.71 10.04
C ASP A 96 14.09 -16.51 10.86
N VAL A 97 14.88 -15.44 10.92
CA VAL A 97 14.47 -14.18 11.57
C VAL A 97 13.70 -13.33 10.57
N ASP A 98 12.38 -13.41 10.68
CA ASP A 98 11.47 -12.56 9.92
C ASP A 98 10.94 -11.41 10.81
N PRO A 99 11.21 -10.13 10.48
CA PRO A 99 10.69 -8.97 11.22
C PRO A 99 9.18 -8.78 11.08
N ASP A 100 8.55 -9.35 10.03
CA ASP A 100 7.12 -9.26 9.76
C ASP A 100 6.32 -10.45 10.34
N ASN A 101 7.00 -11.32 11.10
CA ASN A 101 6.40 -12.46 11.78
C ASN A 101 6.03 -12.10 13.23
N LEU A 102 4.74 -12.18 13.55
CA LEU A 102 4.20 -11.81 14.84
C LEU A 102 4.73 -12.73 15.94
N TRP A 103 4.83 -14.04 15.70
CA TRP A 103 5.36 -14.99 16.69
C TRP A 103 6.80 -14.64 17.11
N HIS A 104 7.65 -14.25 16.16
CA HIS A 104 9.01 -13.79 16.46
C HIS A 104 9.01 -12.54 17.33
N SER A 105 8.09 -11.60 17.07
CA SER A 105 7.92 -10.40 17.89
C SER A 105 7.45 -10.72 19.31
N LEU A 106 6.57 -11.71 19.47
CA LEU A 106 6.01 -12.10 20.78
C LEU A 106 6.98 -12.92 21.63
N ALA A 107 7.65 -13.92 21.04
CA ALA A 107 8.38 -14.96 21.78
C ALA A 107 9.88 -15.06 21.41
N GLY A 108 10.35 -14.34 20.39
CA GLY A 108 11.74 -14.42 19.91
C GLY A 108 12.78 -13.70 20.78
N GLY A 109 12.37 -13.01 21.84
CA GLY A 109 13.24 -12.17 22.67
C GLY A 109 13.41 -10.75 22.13
N SER A 110 14.28 -9.95 22.76
CA SER A 110 14.59 -8.58 22.33
C SER A 110 16.10 -8.32 22.40
N PRO A 111 16.80 -8.24 21.24
CA PRO A 111 16.31 -8.48 19.87
C PRO A 111 15.99 -9.97 19.60
N PRO A 112 15.18 -10.28 18.57
CA PRO A 112 14.89 -11.65 18.18
C PRO A 112 16.16 -12.40 17.74
N SER A 113 16.32 -13.64 18.18
CA SER A 113 17.41 -14.52 17.72
C SER A 113 16.89 -15.85 17.20
N ILE A 114 17.57 -16.44 16.22
CA ILE A 114 17.22 -17.77 15.67
C ILE A 114 17.12 -18.82 16.79
N GLU A 115 18.05 -18.79 17.75
CA GLU A 115 18.06 -19.75 18.86
C GLU A 115 16.84 -19.56 19.78
N THR A 116 16.54 -18.31 20.16
CA THR A 116 15.40 -18.01 21.01
C THR A 116 14.08 -18.36 20.31
N ILE A 117 13.94 -18.01 19.02
CA ILE A 117 12.77 -18.34 18.20
C ILE A 117 12.60 -19.85 18.11
N ARG A 118 13.67 -20.60 17.78
CA ARG A 118 13.64 -22.07 17.73
C ARG A 118 13.19 -22.64 19.06
N ARG A 119 13.86 -22.25 20.15
CA ARG A 119 13.56 -22.75 21.48
C ARG A 119 12.11 -22.47 21.87
N ALA A 120 11.64 -21.23 21.68
CA ALA A 120 10.26 -20.87 21.96
C ALA A 120 9.28 -21.70 21.13
N THR A 121 9.54 -21.87 19.84
CA THR A 121 8.67 -22.62 18.91
C THR A 121 8.61 -24.11 19.27
N ASP A 122 9.76 -24.75 19.50
CA ASP A 122 9.88 -26.19 19.79
C ASP A 122 9.26 -26.57 21.15
N THR A 123 9.20 -25.62 22.07
CA THR A 123 8.74 -25.86 23.45
C THR A 123 7.35 -25.28 23.72
N THR A 124 6.65 -24.80 22.68
CA THR A 124 5.32 -24.23 22.80
C THR A 124 4.31 -25.03 21.99
N ALA A 125 3.16 -25.31 22.59
CA ALA A 125 1.97 -25.71 21.83
C ALA A 125 0.99 -24.54 21.73
N LEU A 126 0.52 -24.22 20.52
CA LEU A 126 -0.44 -23.15 20.28
C LEU A 126 -1.75 -23.73 19.71
N LYS A 127 -2.89 -23.39 20.34
CA LYS A 127 -4.22 -23.80 19.89
C LYS A 127 -5.18 -22.61 19.85
N ARG A 128 -5.86 -22.45 18.72
CA ARG A 128 -7.05 -21.60 18.61
C ARG A 128 -8.27 -22.39 19.06
N VAL A 129 -9.02 -21.86 20.02
CA VAL A 129 -10.20 -22.50 20.59
C VAL A 129 -11.46 -21.86 19.99
N SER A 130 -12.38 -22.70 19.52
CA SER A 130 -13.64 -22.27 18.90
C SER A 130 -14.82 -22.46 19.86
N PRO A 131 -15.84 -21.58 19.82
CA PRO A 131 -17.00 -21.66 20.70
C PRO A 131 -17.92 -22.82 20.28
N ARG A 132 -17.73 -24.00 20.89
CA ARG A 132 -18.53 -25.22 20.63
C ARG A 132 -18.74 -26.00 21.92
N THR A 133 -19.81 -26.78 22.01
CA THR A 133 -20.06 -27.63 23.18
C THR A 133 -18.92 -28.65 23.38
N GLY A 134 -18.43 -28.78 24.60
CA GLY A 134 -17.38 -29.74 24.99
C GLY A 134 -15.95 -29.24 24.77
N TRP A 135 -15.79 -27.96 24.43
CA TRP A 135 -14.46 -27.40 24.18
C TRP A 135 -13.57 -27.48 25.42
N LEU A 136 -14.11 -27.25 26.63
CA LEU A 136 -13.29 -27.21 27.85
C LEU A 136 -12.74 -28.60 28.20
N ALA A 137 -13.57 -29.63 28.04
CA ALA A 137 -13.16 -31.02 28.25
C ALA A 137 -12.08 -31.44 27.24
N ASP A 138 -12.24 -31.08 25.96
CA ASP A 138 -11.25 -31.36 24.93
C ASP A 138 -9.89 -30.69 25.24
N GLU A 139 -9.92 -29.44 25.71
CA GLU A 139 -8.70 -28.71 26.05
C GLU A 139 -8.06 -29.20 27.36
N ARG A 140 -8.84 -29.66 28.36
CA ARG A 140 -8.33 -30.34 29.57
C ARG A 140 -7.61 -31.65 29.20
N ILE A 141 -8.22 -32.49 28.37
CA ILE A 141 -7.62 -33.75 27.89
C ILE A 141 -6.30 -33.49 27.14
N PHE A 142 -6.28 -32.43 26.31
CA PHE A 142 -5.05 -32.01 25.64
C PHE A 142 -3.99 -31.55 26.65
N ALA A 143 -4.38 -30.68 27.58
CA ALA A 143 -3.53 -30.12 28.61
C ALA A 143 -2.87 -31.17 29.51
N GLU A 144 -3.58 -32.24 29.86
CA GLU A 144 -3.05 -33.37 30.64
C GLU A 144 -1.97 -34.18 29.88
N LYS A 145 -2.14 -34.33 28.55
CA LYS A 145 -1.26 -35.15 27.72
C LYS A 145 -0.05 -34.38 27.18
N ASP A 146 -0.17 -33.07 27.07
CA ASP A 146 0.85 -32.22 26.46
C ASP A 146 2.04 -31.97 27.40
N THR A 147 3.25 -32.12 26.85
CA THR A 147 4.50 -32.01 27.61
C THR A 147 5.26 -30.72 27.37
N HIS A 148 4.79 -29.85 26.48
CA HIS A 148 5.47 -28.60 26.12
C HIS A 148 5.65 -27.69 27.34
N ALA A 149 6.70 -26.86 27.30
CA ALA A 149 7.02 -25.94 28.38
C ALA A 149 5.98 -24.82 28.52
N VAL A 150 5.35 -24.44 27.40
CA VAL A 150 4.30 -23.43 27.35
C VAL A 150 3.15 -23.93 26.47
N ARG A 151 1.91 -23.67 26.89
CA ARG A 151 0.70 -23.88 26.10
C ARG A 151 -0.01 -22.55 25.91
N ILE A 152 -0.37 -22.19 24.68
CA ILE A 152 -1.10 -20.96 24.39
C ILE A 152 -2.48 -21.34 23.84
N PHE A 153 -3.53 -20.85 24.50
CA PHE A 153 -4.91 -21.01 24.06
C PHE A 153 -5.48 -19.66 23.63
N LEU A 154 -5.83 -19.53 22.35
CA LEU A 154 -6.35 -18.30 21.76
C LEU A 154 -7.88 -18.38 21.64
N PHE A 155 -8.60 -17.45 22.30
CA PHE A 155 -10.05 -17.37 22.28
C PHE A 155 -10.48 -16.07 21.60
N ASP A 156 -11.10 -16.21 20.44
CA ASP A 156 -11.74 -15.09 19.73
C ASP A 156 -13.21 -14.97 20.14
N ASP A 157 -13.67 -13.75 20.41
CA ASP A 157 -14.97 -13.46 21.03
C ASP A 157 -15.24 -14.27 22.32
N ALA A 158 -14.33 -14.16 23.30
CA ALA A 158 -14.38 -14.93 24.55
C ALA A 158 -15.69 -14.75 25.36
N HIS A 159 -16.42 -13.66 25.13
CA HIS A 159 -17.72 -13.40 25.76
C HIS A 159 -18.87 -14.30 25.26
N LYS A 160 -18.65 -15.13 24.22
CA LYS A 160 -19.70 -15.99 23.66
C LYS A 160 -20.18 -17.05 24.66
N ASP A 161 -21.49 -17.29 24.61
CA ASP A 161 -22.20 -18.15 25.56
C ASP A 161 -21.58 -19.55 25.75
N PRO A 162 -21.09 -20.28 24.72
CA PRO A 162 -20.46 -21.59 24.94
C PRO A 162 -19.21 -21.55 25.82
N PHE A 163 -18.39 -20.49 25.73
CA PHE A 163 -17.19 -20.34 26.56
C PHE A 163 -17.58 -20.07 28.01
N VAL A 164 -18.41 -19.06 28.23
CA VAL A 164 -18.86 -18.66 29.58
C VAL A 164 -19.60 -19.80 30.28
N ARG A 165 -20.52 -20.47 29.57
CA ARG A 165 -21.33 -21.55 30.12
C ARG A 165 -20.49 -22.75 30.56
N GLU A 166 -19.55 -23.20 29.74
CA GLU A 166 -18.74 -24.38 30.08
C GLU A 166 -17.72 -24.10 31.17
N TRP A 167 -17.08 -22.93 31.18
CA TRP A 167 -16.23 -22.55 32.32
C TRP A 167 -17.02 -22.41 33.61
N ALA A 168 -18.27 -21.93 33.56
CA ALA A 168 -19.14 -21.89 34.73
C ALA A 168 -19.70 -23.27 35.12
N GLU A 169 -19.44 -24.33 34.34
CA GLU A 169 -20.00 -25.68 34.50
C GLU A 169 -21.54 -25.70 34.51
N LEU A 170 -22.16 -24.77 33.79
CA LEU A 170 -23.62 -24.63 33.72
C LEU A 170 -24.19 -25.39 32.52
N SER A 171 -25.39 -25.95 32.69
CA SER A 171 -26.18 -26.41 31.55
C SER A 171 -26.68 -25.23 30.70
N GLN A 172 -27.13 -25.52 29.47
CA GLN A 172 -27.73 -24.49 28.61
C GLN A 172 -28.93 -23.79 29.27
N GLY A 173 -29.75 -24.55 29.99
CA GLY A 173 -30.95 -24.03 30.65
C GLY A 173 -30.62 -23.12 31.83
N GLU A 174 -29.65 -23.51 32.67
CA GLU A 174 -29.23 -22.70 33.83
C GLU A 174 -28.61 -21.38 33.41
N TYR A 175 -27.70 -21.41 32.43
CA TYR A 175 -27.08 -20.19 31.92
C TYR A 175 -28.10 -19.27 31.24
N ALA A 176 -29.04 -19.83 30.45
CA ALA A 176 -30.12 -19.05 29.84
C ALA A 176 -31.02 -18.38 30.90
N ARG A 177 -31.30 -19.07 32.00
CA ARG A 177 -32.07 -18.53 33.13
C ARG A 177 -31.32 -17.38 33.82
N LEU A 178 -30.02 -17.56 34.14
CA LEU A 178 -29.21 -16.50 34.74
C LEU A 178 -29.12 -15.26 33.85
N LYS A 179 -29.02 -15.46 32.52
CA LYS A 179 -29.03 -14.37 31.54
C LYS A 179 -30.38 -13.65 31.50
N ALA A 180 -31.49 -14.39 31.54
CA ALA A 180 -32.84 -13.83 31.55
C ALA A 180 -33.16 -13.06 32.84
N GLU A 181 -32.63 -13.50 33.98
CA GLU A 181 -32.79 -12.87 35.30
C GLU A 181 -31.76 -11.73 35.53
N ASN A 182 -30.93 -11.40 34.54
CA ASN A 182 -29.86 -10.40 34.64
C ASN A 182 -28.82 -10.68 35.74
N HIS A 183 -28.55 -11.95 36.01
CA HIS A 183 -27.59 -12.44 36.99
C HIS A 183 -26.26 -12.87 36.35
N ARG A 184 -25.81 -12.17 35.29
CA ARG A 184 -24.56 -12.50 34.56
C ARG A 184 -23.32 -12.53 35.47
N ASN A 185 -23.30 -11.69 36.49
CA ASN A 185 -22.17 -11.61 37.44
C ASN A 185 -21.96 -12.91 38.23
N ILE A 186 -23.05 -13.64 38.55
CA ILE A 186 -22.95 -14.94 39.24
C ILE A 186 -22.24 -15.95 38.33
N ALA A 187 -22.59 -15.98 37.04
CA ALA A 187 -21.90 -16.84 36.08
C ALA A 187 -20.42 -16.45 35.94
N LEU A 188 -20.09 -15.16 35.91
CA LEU A 188 -18.70 -14.69 35.80
C LEU A 188 -17.85 -15.01 37.03
N GLU A 189 -18.44 -14.94 38.23
CA GLU A 189 -17.78 -15.35 39.47
C GLU A 189 -17.40 -16.83 39.39
N SER A 190 -18.32 -17.71 38.99
CA SER A 190 -18.02 -19.14 38.78
C SER A 190 -16.97 -19.37 37.69
N VAL A 191 -17.03 -18.61 36.58
CA VAL A 191 -15.98 -18.67 35.54
C VAL A 191 -14.61 -18.32 36.12
N ALA A 192 -14.51 -17.24 36.91
CA ALA A 192 -13.25 -16.80 37.49
C ALA A 192 -12.67 -17.84 38.46
N GLU A 193 -13.51 -18.40 39.35
CA GLU A 193 -13.11 -19.47 40.26
C GLU A 193 -12.57 -20.68 39.49
N ARG A 194 -13.29 -21.12 38.45
CA ARG A 194 -12.89 -22.28 37.64
C ARG A 194 -11.63 -22.02 36.83
N ILE A 195 -11.46 -20.83 36.24
CA ILE A 195 -10.20 -20.45 35.58
C ILE A 195 -9.03 -20.53 36.56
N VAL A 196 -9.19 -20.06 37.80
CA VAL A 196 -8.13 -20.13 38.82
C VAL A 196 -7.80 -21.58 39.19
N GLU A 197 -8.81 -22.42 39.40
CA GLU A 197 -8.61 -23.85 39.67
C GLU A 197 -7.92 -24.57 38.51
N ASP A 198 -8.41 -24.36 37.30
CA ASP A 198 -7.85 -24.90 36.04
C ASP A 198 -6.38 -24.49 35.88
N CYS A 199 -6.06 -23.21 36.11
CA CYS A 199 -4.70 -22.68 36.06
C CYS A 199 -3.78 -23.27 37.15
N ARG A 200 -4.33 -23.68 38.30
CA ARG A 200 -3.59 -24.34 39.39
C ARG A 200 -3.44 -25.86 39.17
N GLY A 201 -4.31 -26.45 38.35
CA GLY A 201 -4.34 -27.88 38.02
C GLY A 201 -3.87 -28.14 36.58
N ASP A 202 -4.81 -28.58 35.74
CA ASP A 202 -4.55 -29.15 34.41
C ASP A 202 -3.88 -28.16 33.45
N PHE A 203 -4.17 -26.86 33.61
CA PHE A 203 -3.64 -25.78 32.78
C PHE A 203 -2.44 -25.05 33.40
N ARG A 204 -1.68 -25.68 34.29
CA ARG A 204 -0.32 -25.21 34.60
C ARG A 204 0.47 -25.00 33.32
N ARG A 205 1.44 -24.08 33.26
CA ARG A 205 2.20 -23.79 32.02
C ARG A 205 1.36 -23.23 30.86
N ALA A 206 0.15 -22.71 31.12
CA ALA A 206 -0.73 -22.17 30.07
C ALA A 206 -0.81 -20.64 30.05
N ILE A 207 -0.98 -20.08 28.85
CA ILE A 207 -1.38 -18.71 28.60
C ILE A 207 -2.75 -18.74 27.92
N PHE A 208 -3.76 -18.19 28.57
CA PHE A 208 -5.06 -17.95 27.98
C PHE A 208 -5.10 -16.55 27.39
N VAL A 209 -5.32 -16.42 26.09
CA VAL A 209 -5.50 -15.12 25.43
C VAL A 209 -6.99 -14.97 25.09
N LEU A 210 -7.70 -14.16 25.88
CA LEU A 210 -9.13 -13.93 25.76
C LEU A 210 -9.37 -12.61 25.06
N LEU A 211 -9.79 -12.66 23.79
CA LEU A 211 -10.10 -11.47 23.00
C LEU A 211 -11.61 -11.19 23.05
N SER A 212 -12.01 -9.95 23.38
CA SER A 212 -13.42 -9.55 23.40
C SER A 212 -13.62 -8.10 22.94
N ASN A 213 -14.78 -7.83 22.34
CA ASN A 213 -15.26 -6.47 22.08
C ASN A 213 -16.13 -5.91 23.22
N ASP A 214 -16.54 -6.74 24.18
CA ASP A 214 -17.29 -6.34 25.38
C ASP A 214 -16.28 -5.97 26.49
N PRO A 215 -16.00 -4.66 26.73
CA PRO A 215 -15.05 -4.24 27.75
C PRO A 215 -15.56 -4.57 29.16
N ASN A 216 -16.85 -4.40 29.42
CA ASN A 216 -17.45 -4.67 30.72
C ASN A 216 -17.26 -6.14 31.12
N TYR A 217 -17.46 -7.07 30.17
CA TYR A 217 -17.18 -8.48 30.41
C TYR A 217 -15.72 -8.74 30.85
N LEU A 218 -14.75 -8.10 30.21
CA LEU A 218 -13.34 -8.30 30.55
C LEU A 218 -12.99 -7.65 31.89
N ASP A 219 -13.51 -6.46 32.15
CA ASP A 219 -13.24 -5.71 33.38
C ASP A 219 -13.89 -6.42 34.60
N ASP A 220 -15.11 -6.93 34.45
CA ASP A 220 -15.77 -7.74 35.48
C ASP A 220 -15.02 -9.05 35.73
N LEU A 221 -14.57 -9.73 34.67
CA LEU A 221 -13.79 -10.96 34.78
C LEU A 221 -12.43 -10.72 35.45
N GLU A 222 -11.75 -9.62 35.10
CA GLU A 222 -10.50 -9.21 35.75
C GLU A 222 -10.70 -9.00 37.26
N ALA A 223 -11.73 -8.24 37.63
CA ALA A 223 -12.03 -7.96 39.04
C ALA A 223 -12.30 -9.24 39.84
N GLN A 224 -13.01 -10.21 39.26
CA GLN A 224 -13.26 -11.49 39.92
C GLN A 224 -12.01 -12.37 39.98
N LEU A 225 -11.20 -12.42 38.91
CA LEU A 225 -9.92 -13.15 38.92
C LEU A 225 -8.94 -12.58 39.94
N ALA A 226 -8.86 -11.26 40.08
CA ALA A 226 -7.99 -10.59 41.04
C ALA A 226 -8.37 -10.89 42.50
N ARG A 227 -9.66 -11.06 42.81
CA ARG A 227 -10.13 -11.46 44.15
C ARG A 227 -9.64 -12.85 44.55
N SER A 228 -9.62 -13.78 43.59
CA SER A 228 -9.27 -15.19 43.83
C SER A 228 -7.77 -15.48 43.66
N HIS A 229 -7.11 -14.74 42.76
CA HIS A 229 -5.68 -14.86 42.49
C HIS A 229 -5.12 -13.57 41.89
N ASP A 230 -4.57 -12.71 42.75
CA ASP A 230 -3.90 -11.48 42.31
C ASP A 230 -2.75 -11.78 41.32
N GLY A 231 -2.63 -10.93 40.29
CA GLY A 231 -1.63 -11.06 39.22
C GLY A 231 -1.75 -12.28 38.30
N LEU A 232 -2.86 -13.04 38.31
CA LEU A 232 -3.12 -14.10 37.32
C LEU A 232 -3.51 -13.52 35.95
N ALA A 233 -4.38 -12.52 35.98
CA ALA A 233 -4.90 -11.85 34.80
C ALA A 233 -4.16 -10.54 34.53
N LEU A 234 -3.96 -10.24 33.25
CA LEU A 234 -3.41 -8.97 32.77
C LEU A 234 -4.37 -8.39 31.74
N ARG A 235 -4.86 -7.18 32.00
CA ARG A 235 -5.70 -6.42 31.08
C ARG A 235 -4.85 -5.74 30.02
N VAL A 236 -5.19 -5.96 28.76
CA VAL A 236 -4.48 -5.35 27.62
C VAL A 236 -5.49 -4.76 26.64
N GLU A 237 -5.19 -3.59 26.11
CA GLU A 237 -5.94 -3.01 25.01
C GLU A 237 -5.25 -3.33 23.68
N LEU A 238 -6.05 -3.66 22.66
CA LEU A 238 -5.64 -3.79 21.28
C LEU A 238 -5.83 -2.41 20.63
N PRO A 239 -4.77 -1.60 20.52
CA PRO A 239 -4.89 -0.22 20.08
C PRO A 239 -5.22 -0.17 18.60
N LEU A 240 -5.95 0.86 18.18
CA LEU A 240 -5.88 1.29 16.78
C LEU A 240 -4.51 1.95 16.54
N PRO A 241 -3.92 1.79 15.34
CA PRO A 241 -2.75 2.55 14.99
C PRO A 241 -3.03 4.05 15.05
N ALA A 242 -1.96 4.83 15.27
CA ALA A 242 -2.02 6.27 15.08
C ALA A 242 -2.57 6.60 13.67
N PRO A 243 -3.31 7.70 13.47
CA PRO A 243 -4.00 8.00 12.22
C PRO A 243 -3.12 7.89 10.97
N ALA A 244 -1.87 8.36 11.03
CA ALA A 244 -0.91 8.27 9.92
C ALA A 244 -0.61 6.81 9.53
N LEU A 245 -0.29 5.95 10.51
CA LEU A 245 -0.02 4.53 10.29
C LEU A 245 -1.29 3.78 9.83
N LYS A 246 -2.46 4.14 10.38
CA LYS A 246 -3.74 3.57 9.95
C LYS A 246 -4.01 3.86 8.47
N GLU A 247 -3.80 5.10 8.05
CA GLU A 247 -3.94 5.51 6.66
C GLU A 247 -2.92 4.85 5.74
N GLU A 248 -1.65 4.71 6.18
CA GLU A 248 -0.61 3.98 5.46
C GLU A 248 -1.01 2.52 5.19
N ILE A 249 -1.53 1.81 6.21
CA ILE A 249 -2.02 0.42 6.07
C ILE A 249 -3.17 0.35 5.07
N VAL A 250 -4.14 1.27 5.17
CA VAL A 250 -5.30 1.32 4.26
C VAL A 250 -4.86 1.63 2.84
N ARG A 251 -3.99 2.60 2.64
CA ARG A 251 -3.45 2.98 1.32
C ARG A 251 -2.65 1.87 0.68
N THR A 252 -1.70 1.30 1.41
CA THR A 252 -0.85 0.19 0.96
C THR A 252 -1.70 -0.98 0.48
N ASN A 253 -2.65 -1.43 1.31
CA ASN A 253 -3.54 -2.54 0.95
C ASN A 253 -4.55 -2.18 -0.14
N THR A 254 -4.98 -0.93 -0.25
CA THR A 254 -5.80 -0.47 -1.38
C THR A 254 -5.01 -0.64 -2.67
N ASN A 255 -3.77 -0.15 -2.72
CA ASN A 255 -2.92 -0.21 -3.90
C ASN A 255 -2.51 -1.65 -4.28
N LEU A 256 -2.23 -2.51 -3.28
CA LEU A 256 -1.88 -3.92 -3.50
C LEU A 256 -3.02 -4.74 -4.11
N LEU A 257 -4.25 -4.51 -3.65
CA LEU A 257 -5.40 -5.35 -4.03
C LEU A 257 -6.16 -4.83 -5.25
N ASN A 258 -5.96 -3.57 -5.64
CA ASN A 258 -6.83 -2.90 -6.60
C ASN A 258 -6.08 -2.31 -7.80
N PRO A 259 -6.74 -2.17 -8.96
CA PRO A 259 -6.19 -1.49 -10.14
C PRO A 259 -6.27 0.04 -10.03
N ARG A 260 -6.71 0.59 -8.90
CA ARG A 260 -6.84 2.03 -8.67
C ARG A 260 -6.12 2.40 -7.38
N SER A 261 -5.38 3.50 -7.43
CA SER A 261 -4.67 4.00 -6.26
C SER A 261 -5.64 4.58 -5.24
N TYR A 262 -5.23 4.52 -3.98
CA TYR A 262 -5.90 5.21 -2.87
C TYR A 262 -6.14 6.70 -3.18
N TRP A 263 -5.15 7.38 -3.78
CA TRP A 263 -5.29 8.76 -4.22
C TRP A 263 -6.44 8.93 -5.22
N PHE A 264 -6.48 8.07 -6.24
CA PHE A 264 -7.50 8.13 -7.27
C PHE A 264 -8.90 7.97 -6.68
N CYS A 265 -9.09 7.07 -5.70
CA CYS A 265 -10.36 6.90 -5.00
C CYS A 265 -10.80 8.20 -4.31
N LEU A 266 -9.90 8.89 -3.63
CA LEU A 266 -10.19 10.16 -2.97
C LEU A 266 -10.43 11.30 -3.97
N ASP A 267 -9.72 11.33 -5.10
CA ASP A 267 -9.92 12.34 -6.14
C ASP A 267 -11.28 12.22 -6.83
N GLN A 268 -11.85 11.01 -6.88
CA GLN A 268 -13.23 10.80 -7.35
C GLN A 268 -14.29 11.25 -6.34
N GLY A 269 -13.96 11.24 -5.04
CA GLY A 269 -14.87 11.64 -3.96
C GLY A 269 -15.18 13.13 -3.95
N GLY A 270 -16.42 13.47 -3.56
CA GLY A 270 -16.82 14.84 -3.26
C GLY A 270 -16.27 15.31 -1.91
N PRO A 271 -16.53 16.58 -1.53
CA PRO A 271 -16.11 17.11 -0.23
C PRO A 271 -16.65 16.30 0.96
N GLU A 272 -17.85 15.72 0.85
CA GLU A 272 -18.44 14.92 1.92
C GLU A 272 -17.72 13.58 2.08
N GLU A 273 -17.44 12.85 1.00
CA GLU A 273 -16.72 11.59 1.06
C GLU A 273 -15.29 11.76 1.56
N LYS A 274 -14.62 12.84 1.14
CA LYS A 274 -13.28 13.19 1.64
C LYS A 274 -13.29 13.48 3.15
N ARG A 275 -14.30 14.20 3.66
CA ARG A 275 -14.48 14.45 5.10
C ARG A 275 -14.81 13.18 5.89
N ASP A 276 -15.60 12.28 5.32
CA ASP A 276 -15.90 10.98 5.92
C ASP A 276 -14.65 10.10 5.99
N ALA A 277 -13.83 10.06 4.93
CA ALA A 277 -12.53 9.39 4.96
C ALA A 277 -11.59 10.00 6.02
N TYR A 278 -11.48 11.33 6.07
CA TYR A 278 -10.69 12.06 7.06
C TYR A 278 -11.11 11.73 8.51
N SER A 279 -12.41 11.87 8.81
CA SER A 279 -12.94 11.62 10.16
C SER A 279 -12.84 10.15 10.56
N THR A 280 -13.03 9.22 9.63
CA THR A 280 -12.89 7.79 9.88
C THR A 280 -11.43 7.39 10.13
N LEU A 281 -10.47 7.98 9.39
CA LEU A 281 -9.05 7.69 9.55
C LEU A 281 -8.44 8.36 10.78
N LYS A 282 -8.88 9.57 11.16
CA LYS A 282 -8.43 10.25 12.40
C LYS A 282 -9.14 9.78 13.67
N GLY A 283 -10.37 9.28 13.55
CA GLY A 283 -11.18 8.85 14.69
C GLY A 283 -11.02 7.37 15.06
N ASP A 284 -11.88 6.94 15.98
CA ASP A 284 -11.81 5.61 16.63
C ASP A 284 -12.50 4.49 15.82
N ARG A 285 -12.88 4.75 14.57
CA ARG A 285 -13.49 3.74 13.69
C ARG A 285 -12.47 2.68 13.25
N GLY A 286 -12.91 1.47 12.90
CA GLY A 286 -12.00 0.38 12.57
C GLY A 286 -11.38 0.46 11.16
N PHE A 287 -10.58 -0.55 10.80
CA PHE A 287 -10.04 -0.69 9.44
C PHE A 287 -11.14 -0.90 8.39
N LEU A 288 -12.17 -1.70 8.73
CA LEU A 288 -13.28 -1.97 7.81
C LEU A 288 -14.03 -0.69 7.43
N ASP A 289 -14.33 0.16 8.41
CA ASP A 289 -14.94 1.47 8.17
C ASP A 289 -14.06 2.35 7.29
N SER A 290 -12.74 2.28 7.49
CA SER A 290 -11.75 3.03 6.72
C SER A 290 -11.77 2.60 5.25
N PHE A 291 -11.69 1.30 4.96
CA PHE A 291 -11.81 0.80 3.58
C PHE A 291 -13.16 1.14 2.95
N HIS A 292 -14.27 1.03 3.70
CA HIS A 292 -15.58 1.46 3.21
C HIS A 292 -15.64 2.96 2.91
N ALA A 293 -14.99 3.82 3.70
CA ALA A 293 -14.93 5.25 3.43
C ALA A 293 -14.20 5.55 2.12
N ILE A 294 -13.09 4.87 1.84
CA ILE A 294 -12.37 5.01 0.56
C ILE A 294 -13.19 4.44 -0.61
N SER A 295 -13.86 3.30 -0.41
CA SER A 295 -14.74 2.72 -1.42
C SER A 295 -15.95 3.62 -1.72
N ARG A 296 -16.49 4.33 -0.71
CA ARG A 296 -17.55 5.33 -0.91
C ARG A 296 -17.05 6.50 -1.76
N ALA A 297 -15.83 6.98 -1.51
CA ALA A 297 -15.22 8.04 -2.31
C ALA A 297 -15.08 7.64 -3.79
N LEU A 298 -14.62 6.41 -4.06
CA LEU A 298 -14.57 5.87 -5.43
C LEU A 298 -15.97 5.81 -6.08
N ALA A 299 -16.96 5.28 -5.37
CA ALA A 299 -18.32 5.11 -5.88
C ALA A 299 -19.09 6.43 -6.09
N ALA A 300 -18.64 7.54 -5.48
CA ALA A 300 -19.28 8.85 -5.57
C ALA A 300 -19.30 9.41 -7.00
N GLN A 301 -18.32 9.01 -7.84
CA GLN A 301 -18.22 9.39 -9.26
C GLN A 301 -19.53 9.14 -10.03
N HIS A 302 -20.28 8.11 -9.64
CA HIS A 302 -21.52 7.72 -10.31
C HIS A 302 -22.77 8.42 -9.78
N ARG A 303 -22.73 8.99 -8.56
CA ARG A 303 -23.88 9.63 -7.91
C ARG A 303 -23.98 11.12 -8.23
N ALA A 304 -22.83 11.79 -8.32
CA ALA A 304 -22.74 13.17 -8.72
C ALA A 304 -21.79 13.26 -9.92
N LYS A 305 -22.22 13.88 -11.02
CA LYS A 305 -21.26 14.33 -12.05
C LYS A 305 -20.25 15.21 -11.32
N ARG A 306 -19.02 14.72 -11.12
CA ARG A 306 -17.94 15.42 -10.43
C ARG A 306 -17.97 16.91 -10.79
N ALA A 307 -18.22 17.76 -9.81
CA ALA A 307 -18.20 19.19 -10.01
C ALA A 307 -16.73 19.66 -10.04
N GLY A 308 -16.25 20.11 -11.21
CA GLY A 308 -14.90 20.64 -11.38
C GLY A 308 -14.02 19.85 -12.34
N ARG A 309 -12.79 20.32 -12.53
CA ARG A 309 -11.81 19.66 -13.41
C ARG A 309 -11.13 18.50 -12.67
N PRO A 310 -10.66 17.46 -13.41
CA PRO A 310 -9.79 16.44 -12.83
C PRO A 310 -8.55 17.05 -12.19
N ALA A 311 -8.09 16.49 -11.07
CA ALA A 311 -6.83 16.89 -10.46
C ALA A 311 -5.65 16.42 -11.31
N ASN A 312 -4.50 17.10 -11.16
CA ASN A 312 -3.27 16.64 -11.82
C ASN A 312 -2.76 15.39 -11.12
N LYS A 313 -2.40 14.38 -11.93
CA LYS A 313 -1.62 13.23 -11.51
C LYS A 313 -0.15 13.63 -11.31
N ASN A 314 0.62 12.75 -10.70
CA ASN A 314 2.08 12.82 -10.78
C ASN A 314 2.53 12.69 -12.25
N LEU A 315 3.72 13.17 -12.58
CA LEU A 315 4.23 13.21 -13.95
C LEU A 315 5.50 12.37 -14.10
N LEU A 316 5.42 11.38 -14.98
CA LEU A 316 6.56 10.63 -15.50
C LEU A 316 6.92 11.20 -16.87
N THR A 317 8.09 11.81 -17.02
CA THR A 317 8.56 12.28 -18.34
C THR A 317 9.59 11.31 -18.90
N LEU A 318 9.24 10.59 -19.96
CA LEU A 318 10.19 9.80 -20.73
C LEU A 318 10.84 10.68 -21.80
N VAL A 319 12.17 10.68 -21.88
CA VAL A 319 12.93 11.41 -22.89
C VAL A 319 13.72 10.43 -23.73
N THR A 320 13.37 10.30 -25.02
CA THR A 320 14.13 9.50 -25.98
C THR A 320 15.14 10.37 -26.72
N LEU A 321 16.42 10.03 -26.60
CA LEU A 321 17.56 10.79 -27.11
C LEU A 321 18.13 10.14 -28.37
N GLY A 322 18.15 10.91 -29.46
CA GLY A 322 18.60 10.52 -30.78
C GLY A 322 17.55 9.81 -31.64
N THR A 323 16.40 9.46 -31.04
CA THR A 323 15.25 8.86 -31.74
C THR A 323 14.43 9.96 -32.41
N SER A 324 14.06 9.75 -33.67
CA SER A 324 13.25 10.74 -34.38
C SER A 324 11.82 10.79 -33.80
N PRO A 325 11.19 11.97 -33.76
CA PRO A 325 9.78 12.10 -33.41
C PRO A 325 8.83 11.28 -34.29
N GLU A 326 9.19 11.03 -35.55
CA GLU A 326 8.43 10.19 -36.47
C GLU A 326 8.42 8.71 -36.03
N GLU A 327 9.57 8.15 -35.64
CA GLU A 327 9.65 6.78 -35.10
C GLU A 327 8.81 6.63 -33.83
N VAL A 328 8.82 7.64 -32.95
CA VAL A 328 7.98 7.65 -31.75
C VAL A 328 6.50 7.69 -32.13
N ALA A 329 6.10 8.52 -33.09
CA ALA A 329 4.72 8.57 -33.55
C ALA A 329 4.26 7.22 -34.12
N ALA A 330 5.09 6.54 -34.92
CA ALA A 330 4.81 5.21 -35.44
C ALA A 330 4.68 4.17 -34.32
N PHE A 331 5.61 4.16 -33.35
CA PHE A 331 5.53 3.28 -32.18
C PHE A 331 4.22 3.47 -31.40
N LEU A 332 3.81 4.73 -31.19
CA LEU A 332 2.57 5.04 -30.49
C LEU A 332 1.33 4.56 -31.26
N GLU A 333 1.33 4.67 -32.59
CA GLU A 333 0.26 4.17 -33.45
C GLU A 333 0.16 2.65 -33.39
N ASP A 334 1.28 1.93 -33.47
CA ASP A 334 1.36 0.47 -33.39
C ASP A 334 0.81 -0.09 -32.06
N HIS A 335 0.90 0.69 -30.98
CA HIS A 335 0.40 0.34 -29.64
C HIS A 335 -0.96 0.95 -29.33
N GLU A 336 -1.63 1.58 -30.31
CA GLU A 336 -2.92 2.26 -30.14
C GLU A 336 -2.91 3.30 -28.99
N MET A 337 -1.75 3.93 -28.74
CA MET A 337 -1.57 4.93 -27.70
C MET A 337 -2.01 6.30 -28.22
N ALA A 338 -3.22 6.72 -27.83
CA ALA A 338 -3.77 8.02 -28.21
C ALA A 338 -3.36 9.13 -27.20
N PRO A 339 -2.53 10.12 -27.60
CA PRO A 339 -2.16 11.22 -26.72
C PRO A 339 -3.34 12.17 -26.47
N ASP A 340 -3.46 12.67 -25.24
CA ASP A 340 -4.39 13.75 -24.90
C ASP A 340 -4.01 15.08 -25.58
N GLU A 341 -2.71 15.36 -25.64
CA GLU A 341 -2.12 16.58 -26.19
C GLU A 341 -0.81 16.19 -26.90
N SER A 342 -0.55 16.75 -28.09
CA SER A 342 0.67 16.45 -28.84
C SER A 342 1.20 17.63 -29.67
N SER A 343 2.53 17.63 -29.83
CA SER A 343 3.33 18.50 -30.70
C SER A 343 4.41 17.63 -31.37
N PRO A 344 4.12 16.98 -32.51
CA PRO A 344 4.97 15.94 -33.10
C PRO A 344 6.06 16.52 -34.02
N GLY A 345 6.70 17.63 -33.66
CA GLY A 345 7.66 18.33 -34.53
C GLY A 345 8.78 17.42 -35.06
N THR A 346 9.50 17.86 -36.11
CA THR A 346 10.52 17.06 -36.81
C THR A 346 11.75 16.70 -35.97
N HIS A 347 12.23 17.63 -35.13
CA HIS A 347 13.42 17.49 -34.29
C HIS A 347 13.06 17.31 -32.81
N VAL A 348 11.94 17.90 -32.38
CA VAL A 348 11.41 17.74 -31.02
C VAL A 348 9.93 17.35 -31.11
N GLY A 349 9.62 16.20 -30.54
CA GLY A 349 8.25 15.69 -30.39
C GLY A 349 7.84 15.67 -28.92
N VAL A 350 6.59 16.05 -28.62
CA VAL A 350 6.02 15.95 -27.27
C VAL A 350 4.63 15.33 -27.32
N TRP A 351 4.38 14.32 -26.49
CA TRP A 351 3.09 13.64 -26.35
C TRP A 351 2.73 13.51 -24.86
N MET A 352 1.49 13.81 -24.51
CA MET A 352 0.96 13.70 -23.15
C MET A 352 -0.10 12.62 -23.09
N PHE A 353 0.04 11.67 -22.17
CA PHE A 353 -0.91 10.59 -21.92
C PHE A 353 -1.32 10.59 -20.45
N ARG A 354 -2.60 10.88 -20.21
CA ARG A 354 -3.16 10.88 -18.87
C ARG A 354 -3.68 9.51 -18.46
N ASN A 355 -4.04 8.67 -19.43
CA ASN A 355 -4.58 7.33 -19.22
C ASN A 355 -4.13 6.43 -20.38
N ARG A 356 -4.27 5.10 -20.23
CA ARG A 356 -4.03 4.10 -21.30
C ARG A 356 -2.66 4.21 -21.95
N TRP A 357 -1.63 4.45 -21.14
CA TRP A 357 -0.25 4.48 -21.60
C TRP A 357 0.56 3.27 -21.13
N ALA A 358 0.25 2.75 -19.95
CA ALA A 358 0.85 1.54 -19.41
C ALA A 358 0.07 0.31 -19.87
N SER A 359 -1.26 0.39 -19.88
CA SER A 359 -2.13 -0.74 -20.25
C SER A 359 -2.06 -1.09 -21.74
N SER A 360 -1.61 -0.16 -22.58
CA SER A 360 -1.42 -0.36 -24.02
C SER A 360 -0.11 -1.10 -24.35
N LEU A 361 0.78 -1.28 -23.38
CA LEU A 361 2.01 -2.03 -23.55
C LEU A 361 1.66 -3.54 -23.44
N ASN A 362 1.63 -4.25 -24.57
CA ASN A 362 1.23 -5.67 -24.67
C ASN A 362 2.32 -6.63 -24.15
N LEU A 363 2.69 -6.52 -22.88
CA LEU A 363 3.94 -7.11 -22.38
C LEU A 363 3.82 -8.51 -21.82
N GLU A 364 2.71 -8.84 -21.14
CA GLU A 364 2.50 -10.19 -20.61
C GLU A 364 1.00 -10.57 -20.55
N PRO A 365 0.61 -11.78 -20.99
CA PRO A 365 -0.71 -12.33 -20.71
C PRO A 365 -0.79 -12.77 -19.25
N GLY A 366 -1.17 -11.84 -18.35
CA GLY A 366 -1.36 -12.11 -16.92
C GLY A 366 -2.12 -11.00 -16.20
N GLY A 367 -2.94 -11.36 -15.20
CA GLY A 367 -3.79 -10.41 -14.47
C GLY A 367 -3.01 -9.36 -13.65
N ASP A 368 -1.82 -9.70 -13.16
CA ASP A 368 -1.03 -8.81 -12.30
C ASP A 368 -0.44 -7.61 -13.05
N HIS A 369 -0.01 -7.78 -14.30
CA HIS A 369 0.47 -6.67 -15.13
C HIS A 369 -0.66 -5.68 -15.42
N SER A 370 -1.83 -6.16 -15.85
CA SER A 370 -2.99 -5.32 -16.15
C SER A 370 -3.45 -4.50 -14.93
N ARG A 371 -3.47 -5.11 -13.74
CA ARG A 371 -3.77 -4.41 -12.48
C ARG A 371 -2.74 -3.32 -12.21
N ARG A 372 -1.45 -3.64 -12.26
CA ARG A 372 -0.35 -2.69 -11.98
C ARG A 372 -0.30 -1.53 -12.98
N ALA A 373 -0.52 -1.81 -14.27
CA ALA A 373 -0.61 -0.79 -15.30
C ALA A 373 -1.75 0.19 -14.98
N SER A 374 -2.94 -0.31 -14.66
CA SER A 374 -4.09 0.51 -14.26
C SER A 374 -3.82 1.30 -12.97
N LEU A 375 -3.13 0.70 -12.00
CA LEU A 375 -2.75 1.33 -10.74
C LEU A 375 -1.82 2.52 -11.00
N VAL A 376 -0.76 2.32 -11.78
CA VAL A 376 0.19 3.38 -12.14
C VAL A 376 -0.51 4.48 -12.92
N GLU A 377 -1.33 4.14 -13.92
CA GLU A 377 -2.10 5.13 -14.67
C GLU A 377 -3.07 5.91 -13.80
N SER A 378 -3.60 5.32 -12.73
CA SER A 378 -4.50 6.03 -11.82
C SER A 378 -3.80 7.16 -11.06
N GLU A 379 -2.46 7.12 -10.92
CA GLU A 379 -1.69 8.08 -10.11
C GLU A 379 -0.64 8.88 -10.91
N PHE A 380 -0.18 8.35 -12.04
CA PHE A 380 0.81 8.96 -12.92
C PHE A 380 0.29 9.18 -14.34
N SER A 381 0.60 10.34 -14.91
CA SER A 381 0.55 10.59 -16.35
C SER A 381 1.93 10.37 -16.96
N LEU A 382 1.97 9.86 -18.18
CA LEU A 382 3.19 9.80 -18.98
C LEU A 382 3.26 11.02 -19.90
N ARG A 383 4.41 11.66 -19.93
CA ARG A 383 4.78 12.62 -20.97
C ARG A 383 5.98 12.07 -21.70
N TRP A 384 5.87 11.94 -23.01
CA TRP A 384 6.98 11.52 -23.85
C TRP A 384 7.54 12.74 -24.56
N VAL A 385 8.85 12.96 -24.44
CA VAL A 385 9.61 13.95 -25.21
C VAL A 385 10.63 13.23 -26.08
N ALA A 386 10.50 13.33 -27.40
CA ALA A 386 11.49 12.80 -28.33
C ALA A 386 12.41 13.93 -28.79
N LEU A 387 13.71 13.71 -28.64
CA LEU A 387 14.76 14.58 -29.14
C LEU A 387 15.51 13.81 -30.22
N ASP A 388 15.43 14.29 -31.46
CA ASP A 388 16.22 13.73 -32.55
C ASP A 388 17.73 13.95 -32.32
N MET A 389 18.55 13.55 -33.28
CA MET A 389 20.00 13.69 -33.16
C MET A 389 20.47 15.15 -33.10
N THR A 390 19.77 16.07 -33.77
CA THR A 390 20.08 17.51 -33.76
C THR A 390 19.81 18.11 -32.38
N ALA A 391 18.63 17.85 -31.82
CA ALA A 391 18.24 18.29 -30.49
C ALA A 391 19.13 17.64 -29.40
N THR A 392 19.43 16.36 -29.55
CA THR A 392 20.30 15.62 -28.61
C THR A 392 21.70 16.19 -28.61
N TRP A 393 22.30 16.44 -29.78
CA TRP A 393 23.59 17.10 -29.90
C TRP A 393 23.61 18.45 -29.18
N LEU A 394 22.60 19.29 -29.44
CA LEU A 394 22.55 20.63 -28.88
C LEU A 394 22.50 20.61 -27.34
N VAL A 395 21.67 19.73 -26.76
CA VAL A 395 21.58 19.61 -25.29
C VAL A 395 22.87 19.04 -24.69
N CYS A 396 23.60 18.19 -25.40
CA CYS A 396 24.82 17.56 -24.88
C CYS A 396 26.08 18.43 -25.04
N GLU A 397 26.25 19.09 -26.19
CA GLU A 397 27.53 19.68 -26.63
C GLU A 397 27.52 21.20 -26.74
N ALA A 398 26.35 21.85 -26.75
CA ALA A 398 26.32 23.32 -26.83
C ALA A 398 26.96 23.96 -25.57
N PRO A 399 27.35 25.24 -25.62
CA PRO A 399 27.72 25.99 -24.43
C PRO A 399 26.60 26.02 -23.37
N ASP A 400 26.97 26.20 -22.10
CA ASP A 400 25.99 26.23 -21.00
C ASP A 400 25.02 27.44 -21.11
N ASP A 401 25.44 28.53 -21.75
CA ASP A 401 24.66 29.75 -22.00
C ASP A 401 23.88 29.75 -23.33
N ASP A 402 23.89 28.63 -24.06
CA ASP A 402 23.14 28.49 -25.31
C ASP A 402 21.62 28.59 -25.08
N GLN A 403 21.00 29.59 -25.71
CA GLN A 403 19.58 29.88 -25.52
C GLN A 403 18.67 28.79 -26.07
N LEU A 404 19.05 28.13 -27.18
CA LEU A 404 18.20 27.10 -27.78
C LEU A 404 18.28 25.80 -26.97
N ALA A 405 19.46 25.44 -26.47
CA ALA A 405 19.61 24.35 -25.51
C ALA A 405 18.80 24.62 -24.23
N ALA A 406 18.81 25.86 -23.72
CA ALA A 406 18.00 26.26 -22.56
C ALA A 406 16.49 26.10 -22.83
N LYS A 407 15.99 26.46 -24.02
CA LYS A 407 14.58 26.25 -24.39
C LYS A 407 14.19 24.77 -24.47
N ILE A 408 15.09 23.89 -24.98
CA ILE A 408 14.84 22.44 -24.96
C ILE A 408 14.76 21.93 -23.52
N VAL A 409 15.68 22.37 -22.66
CA VAL A 409 15.69 22.02 -21.23
C VAL A 409 14.41 22.50 -20.52
N ASP A 410 13.91 23.68 -20.86
CA ASP A 410 12.63 24.19 -20.35
C ASP A 410 11.44 23.34 -20.84
N THR A 411 11.53 22.80 -22.06
CA THR A 411 10.58 21.79 -22.54
C THR A 411 10.65 20.54 -21.69
N LEU A 412 11.83 20.03 -21.32
CA LEU A 412 11.94 18.86 -20.43
C LEU A 412 11.36 19.14 -19.03
N ARG A 413 11.61 20.34 -18.48
CA ARG A 413 11.22 20.73 -17.12
C ARG A 413 9.74 21.03 -16.96
N SER A 414 9.11 21.65 -17.95
CA SER A 414 7.76 22.21 -17.79
C SER A 414 6.73 21.38 -18.53
N ALA A 415 5.61 21.10 -17.87
CA ALA A 415 4.44 20.48 -18.49
C ALA A 415 3.16 21.24 -18.11
N PRO A 416 2.24 21.46 -19.06
CA PRO A 416 0.97 22.11 -18.78
C PRO A 416 0.10 21.25 -17.87
N ARG A 417 -0.52 21.88 -16.87
CA ARG A 417 -1.47 21.25 -15.95
C ARG A 417 -2.87 21.22 -16.56
N ILE A 418 -3.72 20.30 -16.09
CA ILE A 418 -5.13 20.19 -16.50
C ILE A 418 -5.90 21.50 -16.22
N GLY A 419 -5.57 22.15 -15.11
CA GLY A 419 -6.15 23.42 -14.69
C GLY A 419 -5.73 24.63 -15.53
N ASP A 420 -4.66 24.52 -16.33
CA ASP A 420 -4.10 25.66 -17.03
C ASP A 420 -5.06 26.24 -18.07
N SER A 421 -4.92 27.54 -18.30
CA SER A 421 -5.71 28.24 -19.31
C SER A 421 -5.38 27.74 -20.72
N LYS A 422 -6.33 27.83 -21.66
CA LYS A 422 -6.06 27.52 -23.07
C LYS A 422 -4.88 28.32 -23.62
N ALA A 423 -4.73 29.58 -23.18
CA ALA A 423 -3.62 30.43 -23.58
C ALA A 423 -2.27 29.90 -23.07
N THR A 424 -2.21 29.42 -21.82
CA THR A 424 -1.00 28.80 -21.26
C THR A 424 -0.61 27.54 -22.03
N LYS A 425 -1.57 26.67 -22.32
CA LYS A 425 -1.34 25.45 -23.11
C LYS A 425 -0.88 25.77 -24.54
N SER A 426 -1.50 26.77 -25.18
CA SER A 426 -1.09 27.25 -26.51
C SER A 426 0.34 27.76 -26.48
N ARG A 427 0.71 28.61 -25.51
CA ARG A 427 2.09 29.12 -25.38
C ARG A 427 3.12 28.02 -25.21
N HIS A 428 2.79 26.96 -24.47
CA HIS A 428 3.70 25.82 -24.33
C HIS A 428 3.89 25.11 -25.68
N LYS A 429 2.80 24.86 -26.41
CA LYS A 429 2.85 24.31 -27.76
C LYS A 429 3.65 25.19 -28.72
N ASP A 430 3.35 26.49 -28.76
CA ASP A 430 4.03 27.47 -29.61
C ASP A 430 5.54 27.51 -29.30
N GLY A 431 5.92 27.34 -28.02
CA GLY A 431 7.31 27.24 -27.59
C GLY A 431 8.02 25.99 -28.11
N VAL A 432 7.36 24.83 -28.09
CA VAL A 432 7.89 23.58 -28.68
C VAL A 432 8.03 23.73 -30.20
N ASP A 433 7.01 24.28 -30.86
CA ASP A 433 7.02 24.49 -32.31
C ASP A 433 8.12 25.49 -32.73
N GLN A 434 8.37 26.51 -31.92
CA GLN A 434 9.48 27.44 -32.13
C GLN A 434 10.84 26.76 -31.99
N VAL A 435 11.06 25.99 -30.92
CA VAL A 435 12.30 25.22 -30.72
C VAL A 435 12.55 24.28 -31.90
N ASN A 436 11.50 23.61 -32.37
CA ASN A 436 11.57 22.73 -33.52
C ASN A 436 11.99 23.48 -34.80
N GLY A 437 11.41 24.67 -35.05
CA GLY A 437 11.77 25.52 -36.19
C GLY A 437 13.21 26.03 -36.12
N ASP A 438 13.68 26.45 -34.94
CA ASP A 438 15.04 26.92 -34.70
C ASP A 438 16.06 25.79 -34.95
N LEU A 439 15.74 24.54 -34.59
CA LEU A 439 16.59 23.36 -34.80
C LEU A 439 16.75 22.97 -36.27
N SER A 440 15.76 23.22 -37.12
CA SER A 440 15.83 22.94 -38.56
C SER A 440 16.99 23.66 -39.25
N LEU A 441 17.43 24.80 -38.70
CA LEU A 441 18.58 25.57 -39.20
C LEU A 441 19.92 24.88 -38.90
N LEU A 442 19.95 23.95 -37.95
CA LEU A 442 21.15 23.25 -37.46
C LEU A 442 21.27 21.82 -38.00
N ALA A 443 20.22 21.27 -38.60
CA ALA A 443 20.17 19.86 -39.04
C ALA A 443 21.28 19.49 -40.05
N ALA A 444 21.78 20.46 -40.82
CA ALA A 444 22.86 20.25 -41.80
C ALA A 444 24.27 20.60 -41.26
N ASP A 445 24.41 20.92 -39.97
CA ASP A 445 25.71 21.26 -39.38
C ASP A 445 26.63 20.02 -39.35
N PRO A 446 27.85 20.09 -39.91
CA PRO A 446 28.79 18.95 -39.89
C PRO A 446 29.09 18.41 -38.48
N ARG A 447 28.98 19.24 -37.44
CA ARG A 447 29.16 18.83 -36.04
C ARG A 447 28.07 17.88 -35.56
N VAL A 448 26.84 18.06 -36.03
CA VAL A 448 25.71 17.16 -35.72
C VAL A 448 25.98 15.78 -36.33
N ILE A 449 26.47 15.72 -37.57
CA ILE A 449 26.83 14.47 -38.24
C ILE A 449 27.97 13.74 -37.50
N ALA A 450 29.01 14.49 -37.10
CA ALA A 450 30.12 13.94 -36.33
C ALA A 450 29.66 13.40 -34.96
N PHE A 451 28.78 14.13 -34.28
CA PHE A 451 28.16 13.69 -33.03
C PHE A 451 27.33 12.43 -33.23
N GLN A 452 26.48 12.38 -34.26
CA GLN A 452 25.64 11.22 -34.57
C GLN A 452 26.46 9.94 -34.69
N ASN A 453 27.53 9.97 -35.49
CA ASN A 453 28.41 8.82 -35.68
C ASN A 453 29.02 8.36 -34.36
N THR A 454 29.48 9.32 -33.54
CA THR A 454 30.06 9.04 -32.22
C THR A 454 29.02 8.46 -31.27
N PHE A 455 27.86 9.10 -31.15
CA PHE A 455 26.77 8.74 -30.25
C PHE A 455 26.23 7.34 -30.58
N VAL A 456 25.99 7.05 -31.86
CA VAL A 456 25.54 5.73 -32.30
C VAL A 456 26.60 4.67 -31.99
N SER A 457 27.88 4.93 -32.30
CA SER A 457 28.97 3.97 -32.09
C SER A 457 29.20 3.56 -30.63
N ARG A 458 28.83 4.42 -29.66
CA ARG A 458 29.01 4.14 -28.23
C ARG A 458 28.06 3.08 -27.65
N GLY A 459 26.99 2.72 -28.36
CA GLY A 459 26.04 1.70 -27.91
C GLY A 459 25.51 1.96 -26.49
N GLN A 460 25.75 1.04 -25.56
CA GLN A 460 25.30 1.17 -24.16
C GLN A 460 26.02 2.28 -23.37
N GLN A 461 27.19 2.74 -23.81
CA GLN A 461 27.96 3.79 -23.12
C GLN A 461 27.49 5.22 -23.46
N ARG A 462 26.35 5.38 -24.16
CA ARG A 462 25.77 6.69 -24.50
C ARG A 462 25.38 7.51 -23.28
N SER A 463 25.01 6.87 -22.16
CA SER A 463 24.70 7.54 -20.89
C SER A 463 25.80 8.49 -20.44
N GLN A 464 27.06 8.11 -20.64
CA GLN A 464 28.22 8.94 -20.31
C GLN A 464 28.30 10.23 -21.13
N ILE A 465 27.60 10.29 -22.27
CA ILE A 465 27.53 11.48 -23.12
C ILE A 465 26.38 12.38 -22.67
N TYR A 466 25.18 11.82 -22.49
CA TYR A 466 23.98 12.65 -22.31
C TYR A 466 23.62 12.95 -20.84
N GLU A 467 23.91 12.05 -19.90
CA GLU A 467 23.48 12.23 -18.50
C GLU A 467 24.16 13.43 -17.83
N PRO A 468 25.51 13.60 -17.88
CA PRO A 468 26.16 14.73 -17.24
C PRO A 468 25.71 16.12 -17.76
N PRO A 469 25.65 16.38 -19.08
CA PRO A 469 25.23 17.70 -19.56
C PRO A 469 23.73 17.96 -19.31
N ILE A 470 22.85 16.96 -19.47
CA ILE A 470 21.41 17.13 -19.20
C ILE A 470 21.19 17.44 -17.71
N SER A 471 21.84 16.68 -16.81
CA SER A 471 21.81 16.91 -15.36
C SER A 471 22.29 18.32 -15.00
N ARG A 472 23.43 18.75 -15.57
CA ARG A 472 23.98 20.10 -15.36
C ARG A 472 22.99 21.18 -15.79
N ARG A 473 22.44 21.09 -17.00
CA ARG A 473 21.51 22.08 -17.56
C ARG A 473 20.19 22.15 -16.79
N LEU A 474 19.68 21.00 -16.33
CA LEU A 474 18.48 20.97 -15.48
C LEU A 474 18.74 21.51 -14.08
N GLY A 475 20.01 21.65 -13.67
CA GLY A 475 20.40 22.07 -12.32
C GLY A 475 20.04 21.03 -11.27
N ARG A 476 19.96 19.75 -11.66
CA ARG A 476 19.60 18.62 -10.79
C ARG A 476 20.61 17.50 -10.96
N PRO A 477 21.15 16.93 -9.88
CA PRO A 477 22.03 15.76 -9.99
C PRO A 477 21.25 14.56 -10.54
N LEU A 478 21.99 13.59 -11.07
CA LEU A 478 21.43 12.27 -11.32
C LEU A 478 20.92 11.67 -10.02
N SER A 479 19.77 11.01 -10.09
CA SER A 479 19.08 10.51 -8.92
C SER A 479 19.82 9.37 -8.23
N THR A 480 19.79 9.41 -6.90
CA THR A 480 20.16 8.26 -6.05
C THR A 480 18.96 7.40 -5.65
N GLY A 481 17.76 7.79 -6.08
CA GLY A 481 16.48 7.18 -5.75
C GLY A 481 15.51 8.17 -5.09
N LEU A 482 14.20 7.88 -5.16
CA LEU A 482 13.17 8.68 -4.50
C LEU A 482 13.29 8.59 -2.97
N ARG A 483 12.94 9.67 -2.26
CA ARG A 483 13.04 9.72 -0.79
C ARG A 483 12.27 8.60 -0.09
N VAL A 484 11.08 8.26 -0.60
CA VAL A 484 10.22 7.22 -0.02
C VAL A 484 10.58 5.79 -0.48
N ARG A 485 11.37 5.65 -1.55
CA ARG A 485 11.80 4.36 -2.10
C ARG A 485 13.09 4.52 -2.88
N SER A 486 14.23 4.40 -2.19
CA SER A 486 15.57 4.56 -2.76
C SER A 486 15.91 3.53 -3.85
N ALA A 487 15.21 2.39 -3.88
CA ALA A 487 15.37 1.38 -4.92
C ALA A 487 14.86 1.83 -6.29
N LEU A 488 13.86 2.70 -6.36
CA LEU A 488 13.39 3.30 -7.61
C LEU A 488 14.23 4.54 -7.91
N LYS A 489 15.00 4.46 -9.00
CA LYS A 489 15.96 5.48 -9.43
C LYS A 489 15.57 6.01 -10.82
N PRO A 490 14.63 6.97 -10.90
CA PRO A 490 14.43 7.76 -12.13
C PRO A 490 15.70 8.56 -12.41
N ASP A 491 16.09 8.81 -13.65
CA ASP A 491 17.38 9.50 -13.90
C ASP A 491 17.46 10.89 -13.25
N ILE A 492 16.38 11.65 -13.27
CA ILE A 492 16.31 12.99 -12.66
C ILE A 492 14.99 13.16 -11.90
N ILE A 493 15.07 13.69 -10.67
CA ILE A 493 13.92 14.07 -9.86
C ILE A 493 13.79 15.60 -9.87
N LEU A 494 12.71 16.12 -10.45
CA LEU A 494 12.41 17.55 -10.44
C LEU A 494 11.61 17.93 -9.19
N GLU A 495 10.60 17.12 -8.87
CA GLU A 495 9.74 17.20 -7.68
C GLU A 495 9.57 15.78 -7.10
N GLU A 496 9.74 15.63 -5.79
CA GLU A 496 9.71 14.35 -5.08
C GLU A 496 8.30 13.73 -5.02
N TYR A 497 8.25 12.40 -4.90
CA TYR A 497 7.01 11.70 -4.63
C TYR A 497 6.63 11.80 -3.15
N GLU A 498 5.40 12.24 -2.90
CA GLU A 498 4.79 12.25 -1.58
C GLU A 498 3.48 11.47 -1.59
N PRO A 499 3.39 10.38 -0.80
CA PRO A 499 2.12 9.77 -0.44
C PRO A 499 1.00 10.77 -0.18
N CYS A 500 -0.20 10.55 -0.75
CA CYS A 500 -1.36 11.32 -0.29
C CYS A 500 -1.75 10.80 1.09
N ALA A 501 -2.04 11.73 1.98
CA ALA A 501 -2.57 11.40 3.29
C ALA A 501 -3.62 12.44 3.69
N VAL A 502 -4.90 12.09 3.73
CA VAL A 502 -5.95 12.98 4.27
C VAL A 502 -5.67 13.32 5.74
N THR A 503 -5.06 12.39 6.49
CA THR A 503 -4.73 12.61 7.91
C THR A 503 -3.63 13.67 8.11
N SER A 504 -2.85 14.00 7.06
CA SER A 504 -1.87 15.09 7.11
C SER A 504 -2.50 16.49 7.12
N ALA A 505 -3.79 16.61 6.74
CA ALA A 505 -4.51 17.87 6.88
C ALA A 505 -4.77 18.18 8.37
N GLU A 506 -4.53 19.41 8.80
CA GLU A 506 -4.86 19.84 10.17
C GLU A 506 -6.38 19.95 10.38
N THR A 507 -7.09 20.44 9.36
CA THR A 507 -8.55 20.60 9.36
C THR A 507 -9.18 19.95 8.11
N PRO A 508 -10.49 19.66 8.13
CA PRO A 508 -11.19 19.09 6.97
C PRO A 508 -11.13 19.97 5.71
N GLU A 509 -10.95 21.28 5.85
CA GLU A 509 -10.81 22.21 4.71
C GLU A 509 -9.45 22.08 4.02
N GLY A 510 -8.44 21.55 4.73
CA GLY A 510 -7.09 21.34 4.20
C GLY A 510 -6.91 20.04 3.40
N ILE A 511 -7.94 19.20 3.28
CA ILE A 511 -7.83 17.86 2.66
C ILE A 511 -7.38 17.95 1.20
N ASP A 512 -7.95 18.86 0.41
CA ASP A 512 -7.59 18.98 -1.02
C ASP A 512 -6.12 19.37 -1.23
N GLN A 513 -5.54 20.14 -0.30
CA GLN A 513 -4.11 20.45 -0.32
C GLN A 513 -3.27 19.24 0.11
N ALA A 514 -3.72 18.49 1.11
CA ALA A 514 -3.04 17.30 1.64
C ALA A 514 -2.99 16.12 0.65
N ILE A 515 -3.98 15.99 -0.22
CA ILE A 515 -4.02 14.91 -1.24
C ILE A 515 -3.48 15.36 -2.60
N ARG A 516 -3.05 16.61 -2.74
CA ARG A 516 -2.52 17.13 -4.00
C ARG A 516 -1.30 16.32 -4.44
N ARG A 517 -1.16 16.12 -5.75
CA ARG A 517 0.00 15.47 -6.37
C ARG A 517 0.95 16.52 -6.93
N GLY A 518 2.25 16.24 -6.86
CA GLY A 518 3.31 17.14 -7.33
C GLY A 518 4.52 16.43 -7.92
N CYS A 519 4.67 15.11 -7.75
CA CYS A 519 5.87 14.42 -8.22
C CYS A 519 6.10 14.63 -9.72
N HIS A 520 7.34 14.94 -10.09
CA HIS A 520 7.78 15.04 -11.47
C HIS A 520 9.18 14.45 -11.59
N VAL A 521 9.26 13.35 -12.33
CA VAL A 521 10.48 12.59 -12.59
C VAL A 521 10.73 12.49 -14.08
N ILE A 522 12.01 12.43 -14.47
CA ILE A 522 12.46 12.26 -15.85
C ILE A 522 13.24 10.95 -15.96
N GLU A 523 12.88 10.15 -16.95
CA GLU A 523 13.59 8.95 -17.40
C GLU A 523 14.22 9.26 -18.76
N LEU A 524 15.54 9.15 -18.86
CA LEU A 524 16.33 9.37 -20.06
C LEU A 524 16.64 8.01 -20.70
N THR A 525 16.42 7.90 -22.01
CA THR A 525 16.81 6.70 -22.75
C THR A 525 17.35 7.06 -24.13
N ALA A 526 18.42 6.39 -24.55
CA ALA A 526 18.99 6.52 -25.90
C ALA A 526 18.73 5.25 -26.72
N HIS A 527 17.45 4.88 -26.81
CA HIS A 527 16.98 3.67 -27.49
C HIS A 527 16.92 3.88 -28.99
N LEU A 528 17.98 3.45 -29.69
CA LEU A 528 18.16 3.64 -31.13
C LEU A 528 18.02 2.35 -31.94
N GLN A 529 17.32 1.34 -31.41
CA GLN A 529 17.00 0.13 -32.20
C GLN A 529 15.96 0.49 -33.26
N ALA A 530 16.06 -0.13 -34.44
CA ALA A 530 15.07 0.03 -35.50
C ALA A 530 13.66 -0.28 -34.99
N ASP A 531 12.69 0.52 -35.42
CA ASP A 531 11.28 0.46 -35.01
C ASP A 531 11.09 0.51 -33.48
N MET A 532 12.07 1.07 -32.77
CA MET A 532 12.10 1.19 -31.30
C MET A 532 11.96 -0.16 -30.57
N ARG A 533 12.34 -1.27 -31.23
CA ARG A 533 12.21 -2.64 -30.72
C ARG A 533 12.75 -2.80 -29.30
N GLY A 534 11.94 -3.32 -28.39
CA GLY A 534 12.31 -3.57 -26.99
C GLY A 534 12.07 -2.40 -26.04
N LEU A 535 11.60 -1.25 -26.55
CA LEU A 535 11.22 -0.12 -25.70
C LEU A 535 9.95 -0.41 -24.89
N ASP A 536 9.03 -1.19 -25.46
CA ASP A 536 7.89 -1.75 -24.75
C ASP A 536 8.35 -2.48 -23.48
N GLY A 537 9.33 -3.38 -23.58
CA GLY A 537 9.91 -4.08 -22.43
C GLY A 537 10.49 -3.13 -21.39
N TYR A 538 11.24 -2.11 -21.83
CA TYR A 538 11.77 -1.07 -20.95
C TYR A 538 10.67 -0.30 -20.21
N LEU A 539 9.61 0.12 -20.92
CA LEU A 539 8.48 0.82 -20.30
C LEU A 539 7.70 -0.10 -19.37
N GLY A 540 7.57 -1.38 -19.71
CA GLY A 540 7.04 -2.42 -18.86
C GLY A 540 7.73 -2.54 -17.52
N ASP A 541 9.06 -2.60 -17.55
CA ASP A 541 9.88 -2.62 -16.34
C ASP A 541 9.68 -1.34 -15.52
N LYS A 542 9.60 -0.18 -16.16
CA LYS A 542 9.29 1.07 -15.46
C LYS A 542 7.91 1.00 -14.81
N VAL A 543 6.86 0.63 -15.53
CA VAL A 543 5.50 0.46 -14.97
C VAL A 543 5.54 -0.46 -13.74
N ARG A 544 6.25 -1.59 -13.81
CA ARG A 544 6.42 -2.51 -12.68
C ARG A 544 7.05 -1.82 -11.47
N VAL A 545 8.18 -1.14 -11.64
CA VAL A 545 8.89 -0.50 -10.50
C VAL A 545 8.07 0.66 -9.90
N TYR A 546 7.37 1.45 -10.72
CA TYR A 546 6.46 2.49 -10.23
C TYR A 546 5.21 1.90 -9.56
N ALA A 547 4.70 0.76 -10.02
CA ALA A 547 3.62 0.06 -9.31
C ALA A 547 4.09 -0.44 -7.95
N GLU A 548 5.29 -1.02 -7.87
CA GLU A 548 5.88 -1.44 -6.60
C GLU A 548 6.09 -0.26 -5.63
N LEU A 549 6.45 0.94 -6.14
CA LEU A 549 6.46 2.16 -5.32
C LEU A 549 5.10 2.35 -4.65
N LEU A 550 4.02 2.41 -5.44
CA LEU A 550 2.66 2.63 -4.95
C LEU A 550 2.18 1.54 -3.99
N GLU A 551 2.62 0.30 -4.20
CA GLU A 551 2.30 -0.86 -3.35
C GLU A 551 3.08 -0.92 -2.04
N SER A 552 4.13 -0.11 -1.90
CA SER A 552 5.02 -0.12 -0.73
C SER A 552 4.87 1.09 0.18
N VAL A 553 4.24 2.14 -0.31
CA VAL A 553 4.16 3.42 0.38
C VAL A 553 2.79 3.68 0.91
#